data_AF-A0A9P9CUI6-F1
#
_entry.id   AF-A0A9P9CUI6-F1
#
_cell.length_a   1.000
_cell.length_b   1.000
_cell.length_c   1.000
_cell.angle_alpha   90.00
_cell.angle_beta   90.00
_cell.angle_gamma   90.00
#
_symmetry.space_group_name_H-M   'P 1'
#
loop_
_entity.id
_entity.type
_entity.pdbx_description
1 polymer ?
#
loop_
_entity_poly.entity_id
_entity_poly.type
_entity_poly.pdbx_seq_one_letter_code
_entity_poly.pdbx_strand_id
1 'polypeptide(L)'
;MDSTTYNANPVIFATSATHSRPGRAHRGGVWEELGLIARDSSDSSDEDDGPEPIDATEIYDLVRSITDPEHTNLTLEQLRVVNAEDIAIAGNSLLLEFTPTVPHCGMSTLIGLSIRVRLMRSLPQRFKVDIKVKPGTHASELSVNRQLNDKERVAAALENDAIVDVVERCLATAHRRGRGGDECC
;
A
#
# COMPACT_ATOMS: atom_id res chain seq x y z
N MET A 1 -18.33 27.59 34.24
CA MET A 1 -17.10 28.27 33.78
C MET A 1 -16.16 27.16 33.33
N ASP A 2 -16.35 26.68 32.10
CA ASP A 2 -15.61 25.52 31.60
C ASP A 2 -14.93 25.96 30.31
N SER A 3 -13.67 26.38 30.45
CA SER A 3 -12.84 26.86 29.36
C SER A 3 -11.91 25.73 28.91
N THR A 4 -12.45 24.91 28.03
CA THR A 4 -11.79 24.26 26.89
C THR A 4 -10.25 24.39 26.84
N THR A 5 -9.54 23.36 27.31
CA THR A 5 -8.12 23.16 26.98
C THR A 5 -8.02 22.56 25.58
N TYR A 6 -8.22 23.40 24.56
CA TYR A 6 -8.03 23.05 23.16
C TYR A 6 -6.54 23.12 22.83
N ASN A 7 -5.87 21.97 22.66
CA ASN A 7 -4.52 21.94 22.11
C ASN A 7 -4.60 22.11 20.59
N ALA A 8 -4.54 23.37 20.15
CA ALA A 8 -4.76 23.82 18.77
C ALA A 8 -3.70 23.39 17.75
N ASN A 9 -2.78 22.49 18.09
CA ASN A 9 -1.73 22.09 17.15
C ASN A 9 -1.29 20.62 17.37
N PRO A 10 -1.93 19.64 16.72
CA PRO A 10 -1.38 18.29 16.67
C PRO A 10 -0.08 18.32 15.87
N VAL A 11 0.99 17.73 16.43
CA VAL A 11 2.27 17.60 15.72
C VAL A 11 2.05 16.65 14.54
N ILE A 12 1.83 17.22 13.36
CA ILE A 12 1.87 16.51 12.09
C ILE A 12 3.33 16.19 11.83
N PHE A 13 3.69 14.92 11.89
CA PHE A 13 4.99 14.49 11.39
C PHE A 13 4.97 14.63 9.87
N ALA A 14 5.77 15.57 9.37
CA ALA A 14 5.97 15.74 7.94
C ALA A 14 6.47 14.40 7.36
N THR A 15 5.68 13.80 6.49
CA THR A 15 6.21 12.78 5.58
C THR A 15 7.24 13.47 4.73
N SER A 16 8.49 13.02 4.81
CA SER A 16 9.57 13.47 3.95
C SER A 16 9.06 13.58 2.52
N ALA A 17 9.07 14.80 2.00
CA ALA A 17 8.72 15.07 0.62
C ALA A 17 9.49 14.10 -0.29
N THR A 18 8.73 13.37 -1.10
CA THR A 18 9.08 13.01 -2.47
C THR A 18 10.57 12.67 -2.69
N HIS A 19 10.92 11.40 -2.55
CA HIS A 19 11.86 10.83 -3.50
C HIS A 19 11.15 10.76 -4.86
N SER A 20 11.02 11.90 -5.52
CA SER A 20 10.95 11.90 -6.97
C SER A 20 12.25 11.22 -7.41
N ARG A 21 12.18 9.96 -7.84
CA ARG A 21 13.25 9.35 -8.63
C ARG A 21 13.60 10.41 -9.70
N PRO A 22 14.87 10.83 -9.87
CA PRO A 22 15.22 11.60 -11.03
C PRO A 22 14.88 10.70 -12.22
N GLY A 23 13.80 11.01 -12.93
CA GLY A 23 13.57 10.44 -14.25
C GLY A 23 14.82 10.72 -15.03
N ARG A 24 15.51 9.66 -15.49
CA ARG A 24 16.70 9.75 -16.34
C ARG A 24 16.32 10.64 -17.52
N ALA A 25 16.75 11.90 -17.46
CA ALA A 25 16.48 12.86 -18.50
C ALA A 25 17.24 12.38 -19.75
N HIS A 26 16.52 11.77 -20.68
CA HIS A 26 16.98 11.74 -22.06
C HIS A 26 16.84 13.16 -22.62
N ARG A 27 17.84 14.00 -22.34
CA ARG A 27 18.17 15.15 -23.16
C ARG A 27 19.66 15.06 -23.45
N GLY A 28 19.97 14.72 -24.70
CA GLY A 28 21.31 14.91 -25.23
C GLY A 28 21.76 16.37 -25.07
N GLY A 29 23.07 16.52 -25.00
CA GLY A 29 23.78 17.78 -25.27
C GLY A 29 24.00 18.69 -24.05
N VAL A 30 25.14 18.52 -23.38
CA VAL A 30 26.04 19.59 -22.87
C VAL A 30 27.46 19.02 -22.72
N TRP A 31 27.59 17.73 -22.38
CA TRP A 31 28.87 17.07 -22.11
C TRP A 31 29.66 16.67 -23.36
N GLU A 32 29.05 16.78 -24.55
CA GLU A 32 29.67 16.45 -25.85
C GLU A 32 30.55 17.60 -26.40
N GLU A 33 30.43 18.81 -25.84
CA GLU A 33 31.16 20.01 -26.32
C GLU A 33 32.54 20.22 -25.68
N LEU A 34 32.91 19.46 -24.64
CA LEU A 34 34.18 19.65 -23.89
C LEU A 34 35.28 18.62 -24.19
N GLY A 35 35.13 17.78 -25.23
CA GLY A 35 36.26 17.11 -25.89
C GLY A 35 37.20 16.26 -25.00
N LEU A 36 36.72 15.67 -23.92
CA LEU A 36 37.52 14.86 -23.00
C LEU A 36 37.10 13.38 -23.05
N ILE A 37 37.41 12.70 -24.15
CA ILE A 37 37.42 11.24 -24.19
C ILE A 37 38.87 10.77 -24.06
N ALA A 38 39.19 10.15 -22.93
CA ALA A 38 40.20 9.09 -22.90
C ALA A 38 40.07 8.29 -21.60
N ARG A 39 39.14 7.33 -21.57
CA ARG A 39 39.41 6.09 -20.86
C ARG A 39 38.55 4.95 -21.37
N ASP A 40 39.20 4.16 -22.20
CA ASP A 40 38.99 2.73 -22.36
C ASP A 40 38.55 2.09 -21.03
N SER A 41 37.32 1.60 -20.99
CA SER A 41 36.82 0.68 -19.98
C SER A 41 35.67 -0.05 -20.63
N SER A 42 35.96 -1.27 -21.09
CA SER A 42 35.00 -2.31 -21.37
C SER A 42 34.16 -2.56 -20.10
N ASP A 43 33.07 -1.81 -19.94
CA ASP A 43 32.01 -2.17 -19.02
C ASP A 43 30.85 -2.68 -19.88
N SER A 44 30.87 -3.98 -20.15
CA SER A 44 29.67 -4.71 -20.54
C SER A 44 28.77 -4.78 -19.30
N SER A 45 28.16 -3.67 -18.94
CA SER A 45 26.98 -3.68 -18.09
C SER A 45 25.83 -4.08 -19.01
N ASP A 46 25.47 -5.36 -18.97
CA ASP A 46 24.23 -5.87 -19.54
C ASP A 46 23.10 -4.93 -19.10
N GLU A 47 22.64 -4.06 -19.99
CA GLU A 47 21.42 -3.30 -19.83
C GLU A 47 20.28 -4.32 -19.86
N ASP A 48 19.99 -4.92 -18.70
CA ASP A 48 18.76 -5.67 -18.46
C ASP A 48 17.60 -4.67 -18.57
N ASP A 49 17.19 -4.39 -19.82
CA ASP A 49 15.97 -3.66 -20.21
C ASP A 49 14.74 -4.56 -19.94
N GLY A 50 14.79 -5.31 -18.84
CA GLY A 50 13.73 -6.15 -18.33
C GLY A 50 12.79 -5.34 -17.43
N PRO A 51 11.51 -5.71 -17.35
CA PRO A 51 10.60 -5.09 -16.39
C PRO A 51 11.11 -5.34 -14.95
N GLU A 52 11.37 -4.26 -14.21
CA GLU A 52 11.76 -4.28 -12.80
C GLU A 52 10.73 -5.13 -12.01
N PRO A 53 11.17 -6.09 -11.16
CA PRO A 53 10.26 -6.92 -10.40
C PRO A 53 9.53 -6.08 -9.33
N ILE A 54 8.26 -6.44 -9.06
CA ILE A 54 7.45 -5.80 -8.02
C ILE A 54 8.10 -6.05 -6.65
N ASP A 55 8.38 -4.98 -5.92
CA ASP A 55 8.99 -5.01 -4.60
C ASP A 55 7.99 -4.73 -3.47
N ALA A 56 8.41 -4.94 -2.21
CA ALA A 56 7.55 -4.74 -1.05
C ALA A 56 7.12 -3.28 -0.88
N THR A 57 7.96 -2.34 -1.31
CA THR A 57 7.67 -0.90 -1.27
C THR A 57 6.55 -0.53 -2.24
N GLU A 58 6.53 -1.08 -3.46
CA GLU A 58 5.43 -0.88 -4.40
C GLU A 58 4.10 -1.40 -3.83
N ILE A 59 4.10 -2.58 -3.20
CA ILE A 59 2.92 -3.12 -2.53
C ILE A 59 2.46 -2.21 -1.41
N TYR A 60 3.38 -1.70 -0.59
CA TYR A 60 3.07 -0.77 0.49
C TYR A 60 2.39 0.50 -0.05
N ASP A 61 2.92 1.07 -1.14
CA ASP A 61 2.35 2.27 -1.76
C ASP A 61 0.94 2.05 -2.35
N LEU A 62 0.63 0.81 -2.77
CA LEU A 62 -0.71 0.45 -3.25
C LEU A 62 -1.76 0.40 -2.15
N VAL A 63 -1.37 0.05 -0.91
CA VAL A 63 -2.29 -0.22 0.20
C VAL A 63 -2.32 0.88 1.27
N ARG A 64 -1.24 1.66 1.42
CA ARG A 64 -1.09 2.70 2.46
C ARG A 64 -2.18 3.78 2.43
N SER A 65 -2.78 4.02 1.26
CA SER A 65 -3.77 5.08 1.01
C SER A 65 -5.22 4.60 1.08
N ILE A 66 -5.46 3.31 1.36
CA ILE A 66 -6.79 2.77 1.68
C ILE A 66 -7.29 3.44 2.96
N THR A 67 -8.56 3.80 3.01
CA THR A 67 -9.22 4.31 4.23
C THR A 67 -9.81 3.20 5.07
N ASP A 68 -9.81 3.41 6.37
CA ASP A 68 -10.44 2.49 7.32
C ASP A 68 -11.98 2.69 7.31
N PRO A 69 -12.79 1.61 7.32
CA PRO A 69 -14.25 1.71 7.32
C PRO A 69 -14.84 2.33 8.59
N GLU A 70 -14.13 2.27 9.72
CA GLU A 70 -14.53 2.90 10.99
C GLU A 70 -14.04 4.35 11.08
N HIS A 71 -12.93 4.66 10.41
CA HIS A 71 -12.32 5.99 10.39
C HIS A 71 -12.14 6.50 8.95
N THR A 72 -13.23 7.01 8.36
CA THR A 72 -13.26 7.49 6.96
C THR A 72 -12.28 8.61 6.63
N ASN A 73 -11.70 9.26 7.64
CA ASN A 73 -10.76 10.36 7.49
C ASN A 73 -9.30 9.93 7.69
N LEU A 74 -9.03 8.67 8.02
CA LEU A 74 -7.71 8.15 8.32
C LEU A 74 -7.36 6.99 7.38
N THR A 75 -6.12 7.00 6.89
CA THR A 75 -5.59 5.92 6.05
C THR A 75 -4.99 4.80 6.89
N LEU A 76 -4.85 3.61 6.30
CA LEU A 76 -4.24 2.46 6.96
C LEU A 76 -2.79 2.75 7.43
N GLU A 77 -2.05 3.58 6.71
CA GLU A 77 -0.72 4.05 7.13
C GLU A 77 -0.80 4.94 8.37
N GLN A 78 -1.72 5.90 8.40
CA GLN A 78 -1.88 6.81 9.54
C GLN A 78 -2.27 6.06 10.82
N LEU A 79 -3.00 4.97 10.68
CA LEU A 79 -3.42 4.10 11.78
C LEU A 79 -2.40 3.00 12.11
N ARG A 80 -1.27 2.92 11.40
CA ARG A 80 -0.29 1.82 11.48
C ARG A 80 -0.90 0.43 11.34
N VAL A 81 -1.97 0.34 10.56
CA VAL A 81 -2.61 -0.93 10.23
C VAL A 81 -1.73 -1.75 9.28
N VAL A 82 -1.00 -1.08 8.39
CA VAL A 82 -0.05 -1.71 7.46
C VAL A 82 1.30 -1.01 7.60
N ASN A 83 2.38 -1.77 7.62
CA ASN A 83 3.76 -1.28 7.59
C ASN A 83 4.53 -1.96 6.45
N ALA A 84 5.56 -1.29 5.93
CA ALA A 84 6.40 -1.85 4.87
C ALA A 84 7.17 -3.11 5.33
N GLU A 85 7.48 -3.23 6.62
CA GLU A 85 8.14 -4.40 7.22
C GLU A 85 7.24 -5.64 7.30
N ASP A 86 5.92 -5.45 7.30
CA ASP A 86 4.93 -6.51 7.41
C ASP A 86 4.54 -7.08 6.02
N ILE A 87 5.30 -6.73 4.97
CA ILE A 87 5.09 -7.15 3.58
C ILE A 87 6.28 -7.98 3.11
N ALA A 88 6.02 -9.24 2.75
CA ALA A 88 7.03 -10.15 2.21
C ALA A 88 6.63 -10.65 0.82
N ILE A 89 7.60 -10.61 -0.12
CA ILE A 89 7.44 -11.11 -1.48
C ILE A 89 8.48 -12.21 -1.73
N ALA A 90 8.00 -13.37 -2.20
CA ALA A 90 8.84 -14.50 -2.58
C ALA A 90 8.41 -14.99 -3.97
N GLY A 91 9.10 -14.51 -5.02
CA GLY A 91 8.74 -14.77 -6.41
C GLY A 91 7.35 -14.23 -6.74
N ASN A 92 6.40 -15.12 -7.01
CA ASN A 92 4.99 -14.77 -7.26
C ASN A 92 4.09 -14.91 -6.01
N SER A 93 4.66 -15.09 -4.82
CA SER A 93 3.89 -15.17 -3.58
C SER A 93 4.05 -13.91 -2.76
N LEU A 94 2.92 -13.31 -2.36
CA LEU A 94 2.87 -12.10 -1.54
C LEU A 94 2.20 -12.45 -0.21
N LEU A 95 2.88 -12.16 0.89
CA LEU A 95 2.36 -12.23 2.24
C LEU A 95 2.27 -10.81 2.80
N LEU A 96 1.08 -10.41 3.21
CA LEU A 96 0.85 -9.13 3.87
C LEU A 96 0.24 -9.37 5.25
N GLU A 97 0.93 -8.90 6.29
CA GLU A 97 0.42 -8.89 7.65
C GLU A 97 -0.12 -7.50 7.99
N PHE A 98 -1.30 -7.44 8.61
CA PHE A 98 -1.90 -6.18 9.05
C PHE A 98 -2.35 -6.24 10.50
N THR A 99 -2.35 -5.08 11.15
CA THR A 99 -2.74 -4.92 12.55
C THR A 99 -4.08 -4.19 12.62
N PRO A 100 -5.19 -4.85 12.99
CA PRO A 100 -6.48 -4.17 13.10
C PRO A 100 -6.46 -3.10 14.20
N THR A 101 -7.21 -2.02 13.98
CA THR A 101 -7.36 -0.89 14.92
C THR A 101 -8.06 -1.28 16.21
N VAL A 102 -9.00 -2.23 16.15
CA VAL A 102 -9.79 -2.72 17.29
C VAL A 102 -9.69 -4.26 17.40
N PRO A 103 -9.24 -4.82 18.54
CA PRO A 103 -8.91 -6.24 18.70
C PRO A 103 -10.12 -7.19 18.74
N HIS A 104 -11.36 -6.69 18.60
CA HIS A 104 -12.61 -7.45 18.72
C HIS A 104 -13.65 -7.16 17.64
N CYS A 105 -13.30 -6.47 16.55
CA CYS A 105 -14.29 -6.05 15.56
C CYS A 105 -14.46 -7.03 14.39
N GLY A 106 -15.68 -7.12 13.85
CA GLY A 106 -15.96 -7.75 12.55
C GLY A 106 -15.43 -6.93 11.36
N MET A 107 -15.16 -5.64 11.56
CA MET A 107 -14.63 -4.74 10.52
C MET A 107 -13.16 -5.02 10.18
N SER A 108 -12.43 -5.78 11.01
CA SER A 108 -11.09 -6.30 10.66
C SER A 108 -11.11 -7.12 9.37
N THR A 109 -12.20 -7.84 9.13
CA THR A 109 -12.40 -8.61 7.89
C THR A 109 -12.65 -7.69 6.69
N LEU A 110 -13.32 -6.56 6.88
CA LEU A 110 -13.56 -5.57 5.82
C LEU A 110 -12.27 -4.85 5.42
N ILE A 111 -11.40 -4.54 6.38
CA ILE A 111 -10.06 -4.00 6.13
C ILE A 111 -9.26 -5.00 5.28
N GLY A 112 -9.17 -6.26 5.74
CA GLY A 112 -8.47 -7.31 5.00
C GLY A 112 -9.05 -7.57 3.60
N LEU A 113 -10.38 -7.53 3.46
CA LEU A 113 -11.06 -7.68 2.18
C LEU A 113 -10.74 -6.51 1.24
N SER A 114 -10.71 -5.28 1.75
CA SER A 114 -10.36 -4.08 0.98
C SER A 114 -8.91 -4.16 0.47
N ILE A 115 -7.97 -4.55 1.33
CA ILE A 115 -6.57 -4.81 0.94
C ILE A 115 -6.52 -5.88 -0.16
N ARG A 116 -7.25 -7.00 0.03
CA ARG A 116 -7.30 -8.10 -0.95
C ARG A 116 -7.80 -7.65 -2.31
N VAL A 117 -8.91 -6.93 -2.35
CA VAL A 117 -9.50 -6.40 -3.59
C VAL A 117 -8.54 -5.40 -4.25
N ARG A 118 -7.89 -4.53 -3.47
CA ARG A 118 -6.90 -3.58 -4.00
C ARG A 118 -5.74 -4.29 -4.69
N LEU A 119 -5.16 -5.29 -4.03
CA LEU A 119 -4.03 -6.06 -4.56
C LEU A 119 -4.46 -6.92 -5.76
N MET A 120 -5.64 -7.54 -5.70
CA MET A 120 -6.17 -8.33 -6.81
C MET A 120 -6.45 -7.47 -8.07
N ARG A 121 -6.87 -6.21 -7.89
CA ARG A 121 -7.08 -5.26 -9.00
C ARG A 121 -5.79 -4.66 -9.54
N SER A 122 -4.73 -4.60 -8.74
CA SER A 122 -3.48 -3.90 -9.07
C SER A 122 -2.35 -4.83 -9.52
N LEU A 123 -2.33 -6.08 -9.05
CA LEU A 123 -1.29 -7.06 -9.35
C LEU A 123 -1.71 -8.02 -10.47
N PRO A 124 -0.75 -8.54 -11.25
CA PRO A 124 -1.03 -9.59 -12.23
C PRO A 124 -1.57 -10.86 -11.56
N GLN A 125 -2.51 -11.57 -12.21
CA GLN A 125 -3.17 -12.77 -11.68
C GLN A 125 -2.22 -13.94 -11.31
N ARG A 126 -0.96 -13.88 -11.77
CA ARG A 126 0.09 -14.84 -11.38
C ARG A 126 0.47 -14.74 -9.91
N PHE A 127 0.18 -13.62 -9.25
CA PHE A 127 0.50 -13.43 -7.83
C PHE A 127 -0.49 -14.15 -6.92
N LYS A 128 0.05 -14.96 -6.01
CA LYS A 128 -0.70 -15.53 -4.90
C LYS A 128 -0.63 -14.57 -3.72
N VAL A 129 -1.74 -13.88 -3.46
CA VAL A 129 -1.90 -12.96 -2.33
C VAL A 129 -2.41 -13.73 -1.11
N ASP A 130 -1.62 -13.73 -0.04
CA ASP A 130 -1.95 -14.26 1.28
C ASP A 130 -1.99 -13.09 2.27
N ILE A 131 -3.10 -12.93 2.98
CA ILE A 131 -3.32 -11.81 3.91
C ILE A 131 -3.56 -12.40 5.30
N LYS A 132 -2.84 -11.89 6.29
CA LYS A 132 -2.96 -12.34 7.67
C LYS A 132 -3.06 -11.15 8.62
N VAL A 133 -3.80 -11.37 9.70
CA VAL A 133 -3.74 -10.53 10.88
C VAL A 133 -2.45 -10.85 11.63
N LYS A 134 -1.73 -9.82 12.07
CA LYS A 134 -0.50 -9.95 12.84
C LYS A 134 -0.78 -10.72 14.16
N PRO A 135 0.04 -11.73 14.52
CA PRO A 135 -0.26 -12.59 15.65
C PRO A 135 -0.36 -11.80 16.97
N GLY A 136 -1.39 -12.12 17.76
CA GLY A 136 -1.64 -11.48 19.06
C GLY A 136 -2.34 -10.13 18.99
N THR A 137 -2.73 -9.65 17.80
CA THR A 137 -3.40 -8.35 17.63
C THR A 137 -4.92 -8.43 17.56
N HIS A 138 -5.51 -9.63 17.43
CA HIS A 138 -6.96 -9.83 17.37
C HIS A 138 -7.37 -11.12 18.08
N ALA A 139 -8.47 -11.07 18.83
CA ALA A 139 -8.94 -12.23 19.61
C ALA A 139 -9.39 -13.42 18.75
N SER A 140 -9.70 -13.20 17.47
CA SER A 140 -10.16 -14.22 16.51
C SER A 140 -9.30 -14.25 15.24
N GLU A 141 -8.00 -14.00 15.39
CA GLU A 141 -7.01 -13.95 14.29
C GLU A 141 -7.13 -15.16 13.34
N LEU A 142 -7.25 -16.39 13.86
CA LEU A 142 -7.31 -17.60 13.05
C LEU A 142 -8.59 -17.68 12.22
N SER A 143 -9.70 -17.22 12.78
CA SER A 143 -10.99 -17.19 12.08
C SER A 143 -10.97 -16.16 10.96
N VAL A 144 -10.44 -14.96 11.23
CA VAL A 144 -10.30 -13.90 10.23
C VAL A 144 -9.34 -14.34 9.11
N ASN A 145 -8.19 -14.89 9.45
CA ASN A 145 -7.22 -15.40 8.47
C ASN A 145 -7.82 -16.49 7.59
N ARG A 146 -8.61 -17.40 8.16
CA ARG A 146 -9.31 -18.44 7.39
C ARG A 146 -10.33 -17.83 6.44
N GLN A 147 -11.13 -16.86 6.90
CA GLN A 147 -12.13 -16.19 6.08
C GLN A 147 -11.49 -15.40 4.93
N LEU A 148 -10.42 -14.66 5.22
CA LEU A 148 -9.72 -13.85 4.22
C LEU A 148 -9.00 -14.69 3.17
N ASN A 149 -8.54 -15.91 3.50
CA ASN A 149 -7.81 -16.78 2.58
C ASN A 149 -8.70 -17.78 1.82
N ASP A 150 -9.95 -17.95 2.22
CA ASP A 150 -10.95 -18.77 1.52
C ASP A 150 -11.47 -18.03 0.27
N LYS A 151 -11.06 -18.51 -0.91
CA LYS A 151 -11.39 -17.88 -2.21
C LYS A 151 -12.88 -17.89 -2.49
N GLU A 152 -13.58 -18.96 -2.14
CA GLU A 152 -15.02 -19.07 -2.40
C GLU A 152 -15.81 -18.12 -1.50
N ARG A 153 -15.41 -17.99 -0.22
CA ARG A 153 -16.00 -17.01 0.69
C ARG A 153 -15.76 -15.58 0.26
N VAL A 154 -14.53 -15.26 -0.17
CA VAL A 154 -14.22 -13.92 -0.68
C VAL A 154 -15.03 -13.61 -1.94
N ALA A 155 -15.15 -14.56 -2.87
CA ALA A 155 -15.97 -14.38 -4.06
C ALA A 155 -17.44 -14.12 -3.71
N ALA A 156 -18.03 -14.95 -2.85
CA ALA A 156 -19.41 -14.76 -2.39
C ALA A 156 -19.63 -13.43 -1.66
N ALA A 157 -18.63 -12.95 -0.89
CA ALA A 157 -18.71 -11.65 -0.24
C ALA A 157 -18.74 -10.48 -1.25
N LEU A 158 -18.08 -10.63 -2.40
CA LEU A 158 -18.05 -9.64 -3.48
C LEU A 158 -19.30 -9.70 -4.39
N GLU A 159 -20.18 -10.68 -4.21
CA GLU A 159 -21.52 -10.71 -4.84
C GLU A 159 -22.58 -9.96 -4.01
N ASN A 160 -22.24 -9.56 -2.77
CA ASN A 160 -23.13 -8.79 -1.92
C ASN A 160 -22.87 -7.28 -2.08
N ASP A 161 -23.82 -6.59 -2.71
CA ASP A 161 -23.75 -5.15 -2.98
C ASP A 161 -23.40 -4.31 -1.73
N ALA A 162 -23.95 -4.64 -0.56
CA ALA A 162 -23.68 -3.89 0.67
C ALA A 162 -22.21 -4.01 1.12
N ILE A 163 -21.57 -5.16 0.91
CA ILE A 163 -20.15 -5.37 1.22
C ILE A 163 -19.30 -4.65 0.18
N VAL A 164 -19.67 -4.76 -1.09
CA VAL A 164 -18.98 -4.07 -2.20
C VAL A 164 -18.99 -2.56 -1.98
N ASP A 165 -20.13 -1.96 -1.63
CA ASP A 165 -20.24 -0.52 -1.35
C ASP A 165 -19.32 -0.06 -0.22
N VAL A 166 -19.14 -0.86 0.83
CA VAL A 166 -18.21 -0.54 1.92
C VAL A 166 -16.77 -0.64 1.43
N VAL A 167 -16.43 -1.70 0.70
CA VAL A 167 -15.09 -1.91 0.15
C VAL A 167 -14.73 -0.80 -0.83
N GLU A 168 -15.65 -0.40 -1.72
CA GLU A 168 -15.43 0.67 -2.67
C GLU A 168 -15.21 2.02 -2.00
N ARG A 169 -15.93 2.30 -0.90
CA ARG A 169 -15.66 3.49 -0.07
C ARG A 169 -14.27 3.46 0.55
N CYS A 170 -13.81 2.31 1.04
CA CYS A 170 -12.45 2.15 1.58
C CYS A 170 -11.38 2.33 0.49
N LEU A 171 -11.70 1.93 -0.75
CA LEU A 171 -10.82 2.05 -1.90
C LEU A 171 -10.90 3.41 -2.61
N ALA A 172 -11.83 4.28 -2.23
CA ALA A 172 -12.06 5.57 -2.89
C ALA A 172 -10.80 6.45 -2.88
N THR A 173 -9.94 6.33 -1.86
CA THR A 173 -8.67 7.09 -1.75
C THR A 173 -7.45 6.29 -2.20
N ALA A 174 -7.60 4.98 -2.46
CA ALA A 174 -6.47 4.09 -2.75
C ALA A 174 -5.74 4.42 -4.07
N HIS A 175 -6.40 5.15 -4.98
CA HIS A 175 -5.78 5.63 -6.22
C HIS A 175 -4.73 6.74 -5.98
N ARG A 176 -4.73 7.38 -4.81
CA ARG A 176 -3.85 8.51 -4.50
C ARG A 176 -2.39 8.10 -4.29
N ARG A 177 -2.08 6.80 -4.13
CA ARG A 177 -0.70 6.26 -3.93
C ARG A 177 0.15 7.10 -2.94
N GLY A 178 -0.47 7.61 -1.87
CA GLY A 178 0.22 8.45 -0.88
C GLY A 178 0.48 9.91 -1.29
N ARG A 179 -0.09 10.43 -2.39
CA ARG A 179 -0.13 11.88 -2.64
C ARG A 179 -0.93 12.55 -1.54
N GLY A 180 -0.29 13.47 -0.81
CA GLY A 180 -0.90 14.28 0.24
C GLY A 180 -2.13 15.02 -0.27
N GLY A 181 -3.10 15.24 0.63
CA GLY A 181 -4.49 15.56 0.32
C GLY A 181 -4.81 16.93 -0.29
N ASP A 182 -3.93 17.56 -1.07
CA ASP A 182 -4.14 18.92 -1.59
C ASP A 182 -4.17 19.04 -3.13
N GLU A 183 -4.43 17.94 -3.85
CA GLU A 183 -4.65 17.97 -5.30
C GLU A 183 -5.97 17.28 -5.67
N CYS A 184 -7.09 17.92 -5.34
CA CYS A 184 -8.34 17.73 -6.09
C CYS A 184 -8.38 18.80 -7.18
N CYS A 185 -8.26 18.36 -8.44
CA CYS A 185 -8.62 19.15 -9.61
C CYS A 185 -10.13 19.44 -9.64
#